data_AF-A0A7V4A0E2-F1
#
_entry.id   AF-A0A7V4A0E2-F1
#
_cell.length_a   1.000
_cell.length_b   1.000
_cell.length_c   1.000
_cell.angle_alpha   90.00
_cell.angle_beta   90.00
_cell.angle_gamma   90.00
#
_symmetry.space_group_name_H-M   'P 1'
#
loop_
_entity.id
_entity.type
_entity.pdbx_description
1 polymer ?
#
loop_
_entity_poly.entity_id
_entity_poly.type
_entity_poly.pdbx_seq_one_letter_code
_entity_poly.pdbx_strand_id
1 'polypeptide(L)'
;SRLLGLRLLAESVGYTGKAHEVAFRIAPRINAASRLGEAEKALRLLLTEDEEEAKVLVEELNRLNARRQVIEEEMLKRLLPQADPEAKAIVLHDPEGHPGVMGIVASRILEATLRPVFLVAQGKGTVRSLPPISAVEALRSAEDLLLRYGGHREAAGFSLDEAHFPRFKERVEAFASSFPDPVREVPLVGLLPPLASLPDLHQALLALEPFGEGNPEPLFLLQGSPEEVRSMGEGKHLAFRLQGVRVVAWRMGEQAAAMPSELEAAVLLVENRWNGSVSYEAQALDFREPGELEGGVEPFAHPIPLPEALARARMGEGVYVPEDNPEGLEYVKRAGFRLSSPEEATLWLGIPPTPVEISRGPVYVALGAGARARLLAPPMLSTDEERLRALVGQRLLFAYQRRHAPLFSEALLAYWAALSDRAHALPKRG
;
A
#
# COMPACT_ATOMS: atom_id res chain seq x y z
N SER A 1 21.80 -19.42 27.55
CA SER A 1 21.09 -18.27 26.93
C SER A 1 20.50 -17.43 28.05
N ARG A 2 20.59 -16.09 28.01
CA ARG A 2 20.13 -15.22 29.11
C ARG A 2 18.60 -15.18 29.28
N LEU A 3 17.85 -15.73 28.32
CA LEU A 3 16.38 -15.93 28.37
C LEU A 3 16.04 -17.26 27.67
N LEU A 4 16.04 -18.36 28.42
CA LEU A 4 15.82 -19.71 27.89
C LEU A 4 14.41 -19.87 27.30
N GLY A 5 13.37 -19.46 28.03
CA GLY A 5 11.99 -19.62 27.57
C GLY A 5 11.64 -18.83 26.31
N LEU A 6 12.18 -17.62 26.15
CA LEU A 6 12.00 -16.85 24.91
C LEU A 6 12.62 -17.55 23.69
N ARG A 7 13.82 -18.14 23.87
CA ARG A 7 14.47 -18.91 22.82
C ARG A 7 13.63 -20.10 22.38
N LEU A 8 13.15 -20.91 23.34
CA LEU A 8 12.32 -22.08 23.03
C LEU A 8 10.98 -21.69 22.37
N LEU A 9 10.37 -20.58 22.80
CA LEU A 9 9.18 -20.04 22.15
C LEU A 9 9.46 -19.64 20.70
N ALA A 10 10.57 -18.94 20.44
CA ALA A 10 10.97 -18.56 19.09
C ALA A 10 11.27 -19.78 18.19
N GLU A 11 11.95 -20.79 18.72
CA GLU A 11 12.24 -22.05 18.02
C GLU A 11 10.94 -22.80 17.66
N SER A 12 9.98 -22.88 18.60
CA SER A 12 8.68 -23.55 18.38
C SER A 12 7.83 -22.95 17.25
N VAL A 13 8.13 -21.71 16.85
CA VAL A 13 7.42 -21.00 15.76
C VAL A 13 8.23 -20.87 14.49
N GLY A 14 9.41 -21.50 14.45
CA GLY A 14 10.34 -21.44 13.34
C GLY A 14 10.84 -20.02 13.07
N TYR A 15 11.24 -19.29 14.12
CA TYR A 15 11.79 -17.94 13.99
C TYR A 15 13.07 -17.91 13.15
N THR A 16 13.11 -17.04 12.15
CA THR A 16 14.22 -16.85 11.22
C THR A 16 14.92 -15.51 11.37
N GLY A 17 14.57 -14.73 12.39
CA GLY A 17 15.19 -13.42 12.66
C GLY A 17 14.34 -12.22 12.27
N LYS A 18 13.08 -12.42 11.86
CA LYS A 18 12.27 -11.34 11.26
C LYS A 18 11.31 -10.71 12.26
N ALA A 19 11.21 -9.38 12.26
CA ALA A 19 10.32 -8.63 13.14
C ALA A 19 8.84 -9.04 12.98
N HIS A 20 8.40 -9.33 11.75
CA HIS A 20 7.03 -9.80 11.49
C HIS A 20 6.75 -11.15 12.19
N GLU A 21 7.73 -12.05 12.34
CA GLU A 21 7.53 -13.32 13.05
C GLU A 21 7.35 -13.08 14.55
N VAL A 22 8.02 -12.07 15.12
CA VAL A 22 7.77 -11.64 16.49
C VAL A 22 6.34 -11.14 16.63
N ALA A 23 5.91 -10.23 15.73
CA ALA A 23 4.59 -9.61 15.77
C ALA A 23 3.43 -10.60 15.55
N PHE A 24 3.59 -11.55 14.63
CA PHE A 24 2.50 -12.45 14.19
C PHE A 24 2.61 -13.89 14.73
N ARG A 25 3.75 -14.31 15.29
CA ARG A 25 3.90 -15.65 15.86
C ARG A 25 4.25 -15.65 17.34
N ILE A 26 5.25 -14.89 17.78
CA ILE A 26 5.74 -14.93 19.18
C ILE A 26 4.83 -14.13 20.11
N ALA A 27 4.65 -12.82 19.86
CA ALA A 27 3.84 -11.94 20.70
C ALA A 27 2.38 -12.41 20.85
N PRO A 28 1.70 -12.96 19.82
CA PRO A 28 0.35 -13.47 19.98
C PRO A 28 0.20 -14.62 20.98
N ARG A 29 1.24 -15.47 21.15
CA ARG A 29 1.24 -16.57 22.13
C ARG A 29 1.34 -16.04 23.56
N ILE A 30 2.22 -15.06 23.78
CA ILE A 30 2.35 -14.34 25.06
C ILE A 30 1.02 -13.64 25.39
N ASN A 31 0.46 -12.91 24.43
CA ASN A 31 -0.78 -12.16 24.62
C ASN A 31 -2.00 -13.07 24.83
N ALA A 32 -2.03 -14.26 24.24
CA ALA A 32 -3.13 -15.21 24.43
C ALA A 32 -3.29 -15.62 25.89
N ALA A 33 -2.20 -15.83 26.62
CA ALA A 33 -2.24 -16.12 28.05
C ALA A 33 -2.93 -15.01 28.85
N SER A 34 -2.55 -13.75 28.62
CA SER A 34 -3.18 -12.60 29.27
C SER A 34 -4.69 -12.49 28.92
N ARG A 35 -5.04 -12.66 27.65
CA ARG A 35 -6.43 -12.57 27.17
C ARG A 35 -7.34 -13.68 27.72
N LEU A 36 -6.77 -14.83 28.06
CA LEU A 36 -7.48 -15.98 28.62
C LEU A 36 -7.34 -16.11 30.15
N GLY A 37 -6.78 -15.09 30.81
CA GLY A 37 -6.71 -15.04 32.28
C GLY A 37 -5.61 -15.89 32.90
N GLU A 38 -4.61 -16.32 32.12
CA GLU A 38 -3.50 -17.18 32.53
C GLU A 38 -2.14 -16.46 32.33
N ALA A 39 -2.10 -15.13 32.55
CA ALA A 39 -0.94 -14.26 32.29
C ALA A 39 0.33 -14.70 33.04
N GLU A 40 0.17 -15.33 34.21
CA GLU A 40 1.25 -15.87 35.02
C GLU A 40 2.11 -16.89 34.27
N LYS A 41 1.52 -17.66 33.32
CA LYS A 41 2.26 -18.65 32.52
C LYS A 41 3.24 -17.99 31.57
N ALA A 42 2.80 -16.92 30.90
CA ALA A 42 3.67 -16.16 30.02
C ALA A 42 4.81 -15.49 30.80
N LEU A 43 4.52 -14.92 31.98
CA LEU A 43 5.55 -14.34 32.84
C LEU A 43 6.54 -15.41 33.33
N ARG A 44 6.04 -16.56 33.78
CA ARG A 44 6.87 -17.68 34.26
C ARG A 44 7.79 -18.21 33.15
N LEU A 45 7.30 -18.30 31.91
CA LEU A 45 8.13 -18.69 30.76
C LEU A 45 9.30 -17.71 30.55
N LEU A 46 9.06 -16.41 30.71
CA LEU A 46 10.10 -15.40 30.49
C LEU A 46 11.14 -15.36 31.62
N LEU A 47 10.83 -15.89 32.80
CA LEU A 47 11.68 -15.84 33.99
C LEU A 47 12.37 -17.17 34.32
N THR A 48 11.86 -18.31 33.83
CA THR A 48 12.43 -19.62 34.17
C THR A 48 13.82 -19.84 33.55
N GLU A 49 14.66 -20.54 34.32
CA GLU A 49 15.97 -21.05 33.90
C GLU A 49 15.96 -22.59 33.72
N ASP A 50 14.84 -23.25 34.02
CA ASP A 50 14.65 -24.70 33.86
C ASP A 50 14.12 -25.00 32.45
N GLU A 51 14.86 -25.82 31.70
CA GLU A 51 14.53 -26.16 30.32
C GLU A 51 13.25 -27.01 30.19
N GLU A 52 13.03 -27.95 31.12
CA GLU A 52 11.86 -28.82 31.08
C GLU A 52 10.60 -28.03 31.45
N GLU A 53 10.69 -27.15 32.44
CA GLU A 53 9.62 -26.20 32.76
C GLU A 53 9.29 -25.29 31.57
N ALA A 54 10.32 -24.73 30.92
CA ALA A 54 10.14 -23.86 29.77
C ALA A 54 9.47 -24.58 28.59
N LYS A 55 9.83 -25.83 28.29
CA LYS A 55 9.17 -26.65 27.25
C LYS A 55 7.68 -26.83 27.54
N VAL A 56 7.32 -27.17 28.79
CA VAL A 56 5.93 -27.31 29.20
C VAL A 56 5.16 -25.99 29.02
N LEU A 57 5.75 -24.87 29.45
CA LEU A 57 5.12 -23.55 29.32
C LEU A 57 4.95 -23.10 27.86
N VAL A 58 5.89 -23.44 26.97
CA VAL A 58 5.75 -23.18 25.51
C VAL A 58 4.53 -23.92 24.95
N GLU A 59 4.36 -25.19 25.29
CA GLU A 59 3.18 -25.97 24.88
C GLU A 59 1.87 -25.40 25.45
N GLU A 60 1.90 -24.93 26.70
CA GLU A 60 0.75 -24.25 27.29
C GLU A 60 0.40 -22.95 26.54
N LEU A 61 1.39 -22.12 26.19
CA LEU A 61 1.15 -20.90 25.40
C LEU A 61 0.67 -21.21 23.98
N ASN A 62 1.16 -22.29 23.35
CA ASN A 62 0.66 -22.77 22.06
C ASN A 62 -0.82 -23.15 22.17
N ARG A 63 -1.19 -23.92 23.20
CA ARG A 63 -2.58 -24.32 23.48
C ARG A 63 -3.49 -23.11 23.73
N LEU A 64 -3.01 -22.13 24.51
CA LEU A 64 -3.76 -20.89 24.80
C LEU A 64 -3.95 -20.06 23.53
N ASN A 65 -2.93 -19.96 22.68
CA ASN A 65 -3.07 -19.27 21.40
C ASN A 65 -4.08 -19.96 20.47
N ALA A 66 -4.05 -21.29 20.37
CA ALA A 66 -5.02 -22.05 19.58
C ALA A 66 -6.44 -21.86 20.12
N ARG A 67 -6.64 -21.95 21.45
CA ARG A 67 -7.94 -21.70 22.08
C ARG A 67 -8.44 -20.27 21.82
N ARG A 68 -7.56 -19.26 21.93
CA ARG A 68 -7.89 -17.87 21.60
C ARG A 68 -8.35 -17.74 20.16
N GLN A 69 -7.65 -18.36 19.21
CA GLN A 69 -8.00 -18.32 17.78
C GLN A 69 -9.37 -18.97 17.50
N VAL A 70 -9.71 -20.08 18.17
CA VAL A 70 -11.04 -20.70 18.04
C VAL A 70 -12.14 -19.74 18.51
N ILE A 71 -11.98 -19.16 19.71
CA ILE A 71 -12.95 -18.19 20.26
C ILE A 71 -13.08 -16.96 19.35
N GLU A 72 -11.96 -16.47 18.83
CA GLU A 72 -11.92 -15.34 17.90
C GLU A 72 -12.72 -15.63 16.62
N GLU A 73 -12.48 -16.79 16.01
CA GLU A 73 -13.10 -17.16 14.74
C GLU A 73 -14.61 -17.44 14.92
N GLU A 74 -15.01 -18.09 16.02
CA GLU A 74 -16.42 -18.28 16.35
C GLU A 74 -17.15 -16.94 16.55
N MET A 75 -16.53 -16.01 17.28
CA MET A 75 -17.09 -14.69 17.52
C MET A 75 -17.17 -13.86 16.22
N LEU A 76 -16.11 -13.89 15.40
CA LEU A 76 -16.11 -13.20 14.10
C LEU A 76 -17.18 -13.79 13.17
N LYS A 77 -17.32 -15.11 13.10
CA LYS A 77 -18.33 -15.78 12.28
C LYS A 77 -19.76 -15.40 12.67
N ARG A 78 -20.01 -15.12 13.96
CA ARG A 78 -21.31 -14.61 14.42
C ARG A 78 -21.51 -13.14 14.08
N LEU A 79 -20.46 -12.31 14.22
CA LEU A 79 -20.59 -10.85 14.20
C LEU A 79 -20.39 -10.21 12.83
N LEU A 80 -19.47 -10.72 12.02
CA LEU A 80 -19.17 -10.15 10.71
C LEU A 80 -20.40 -10.09 9.78
N PRO A 81 -21.28 -11.10 9.70
CA PRO A 81 -22.49 -11.02 8.88
C PRO A 81 -23.52 -9.98 9.35
N GLN A 82 -23.41 -9.50 10.60
CA GLN A 82 -24.29 -8.47 11.17
C GLN A 82 -23.75 -7.06 10.91
N ALA A 83 -22.50 -6.93 10.45
CA ALA A 83 -21.89 -5.66 10.12
C ALA A 83 -22.46 -5.15 8.79
N ASP A 84 -23.21 -4.05 8.86
CA ASP A 84 -23.60 -3.30 7.67
C ASP A 84 -22.42 -2.41 7.23
N PRO A 85 -21.82 -2.64 6.05
CA PRO A 85 -20.69 -1.85 5.57
C PRO A 85 -21.06 -0.39 5.25
N GLU A 86 -22.34 -0.09 5.02
CA GLU A 86 -22.82 1.28 4.75
C GLU A 86 -23.06 2.08 6.04
N ALA A 87 -23.11 1.42 7.19
CA ALA A 87 -23.26 2.10 8.47
C ALA A 87 -22.04 2.97 8.79
N LYS A 88 -22.27 4.17 9.35
CA LYS A 88 -21.19 5.10 9.74
C LYS A 88 -20.35 4.56 10.90
N ALA A 89 -20.92 3.69 11.72
CA ALA A 89 -20.23 2.92 12.74
C ALA A 89 -20.89 1.55 12.88
N ILE A 90 -20.09 0.52 13.10
CA ILE A 90 -20.57 -0.84 13.39
C ILE A 90 -20.64 -1.00 14.90
N VAL A 91 -21.85 -1.15 15.42
CA VAL A 91 -22.09 -1.31 16.87
C VAL A 91 -22.83 -2.61 17.12
N LEU A 92 -22.14 -3.59 17.70
CA LEU A 92 -22.65 -4.95 17.89
C LEU A 92 -22.56 -5.37 19.36
N HIS A 93 -23.53 -6.17 19.80
CA HIS A 93 -23.58 -6.78 21.13
C HIS A 93 -23.53 -8.30 20.99
N ASP A 94 -22.61 -8.95 21.71
CA ASP A 94 -22.49 -10.40 21.80
C ASP A 94 -22.54 -10.80 23.29
N PRO A 95 -23.72 -11.14 23.84
CA PRO A 95 -23.85 -11.54 25.24
C PRO A 95 -22.93 -12.72 25.62
N GLU A 96 -22.73 -13.66 24.69
CA GLU A 96 -21.90 -14.86 24.85
C GLU A 96 -20.43 -14.62 24.45
N GLY A 97 -20.08 -13.39 24.06
CA GLY A 97 -18.76 -13.02 23.60
C GLY A 97 -17.71 -13.06 24.71
N HIS A 98 -16.47 -13.42 24.38
CA HIS A 98 -15.36 -13.42 25.33
C HIS A 98 -14.65 -12.05 25.34
N PRO A 99 -14.67 -11.28 26.46
CA PRO A 99 -14.11 -9.93 26.48
C PRO A 99 -12.60 -9.84 26.18
N GLY A 100 -11.84 -10.90 26.45
CA GLY A 100 -10.41 -10.96 26.12
C GLY A 100 -10.08 -10.98 24.62
N VAL A 101 -11.06 -11.32 23.77
CA VAL A 101 -10.86 -11.56 22.34
C VAL A 101 -11.55 -10.51 21.46
N MET A 102 -12.61 -9.87 21.96
CA MET A 102 -13.39 -8.85 21.24
C MET A 102 -12.54 -7.77 20.55
N GLY A 103 -11.43 -7.35 21.16
CA GLY A 103 -10.56 -6.32 20.57
C GLY A 103 -9.91 -6.74 19.24
N ILE A 104 -9.63 -8.03 19.05
CA ILE A 104 -9.08 -8.58 17.79
C ILE A 104 -10.20 -8.70 16.76
N VAL A 105 -11.37 -9.18 17.19
CA VAL A 105 -12.56 -9.29 16.33
C VAL A 105 -12.97 -7.92 15.81
N ALA A 106 -12.97 -6.89 16.66
CA ALA A 106 -13.26 -5.51 16.26
C ALA A 106 -12.27 -5.00 15.21
N SER A 107 -10.98 -5.30 15.34
CA SER A 107 -9.97 -4.94 14.32
C SER A 107 -10.23 -5.64 13.00
N ARG A 108 -10.56 -6.95 13.00
CA ARG A 108 -10.88 -7.70 11.77
C ARG A 108 -12.15 -7.21 11.09
N ILE A 109 -13.18 -6.83 11.85
CA ILE A 109 -14.39 -6.22 11.31
C ILE A 109 -14.06 -4.83 10.72
N LEU A 110 -13.25 -4.02 11.40
CA LEU A 110 -12.81 -2.71 10.90
C LEU A 110 -12.05 -2.87 9.58
N GLU A 111 -11.10 -3.80 9.49
CA GLU A 111 -10.35 -4.08 8.26
C GLU A 111 -11.27 -4.50 7.10
N ALA A 112 -12.32 -5.29 7.38
CA ALA A 112 -13.25 -5.78 6.37
C ALA A 112 -14.27 -4.72 5.90
N THR A 113 -14.53 -3.69 6.71
CA THR A 113 -15.63 -2.74 6.48
C THR A 113 -15.18 -1.29 6.33
N LEU A 114 -13.95 -0.97 6.73
CA LEU A 114 -13.43 0.40 6.87
C LEU A 114 -14.33 1.32 7.72
N ARG A 115 -15.03 0.76 8.71
CA ARG A 115 -15.87 1.50 9.66
C ARG A 115 -15.33 1.39 11.09
N PRO A 116 -15.51 2.41 11.95
CA PRO A 116 -15.32 2.26 13.38
C PRO A 116 -16.18 1.11 13.93
N VAL A 117 -15.60 0.27 14.78
CA VAL A 117 -16.26 -0.90 15.36
C VAL A 117 -16.31 -0.81 16.87
N PHE A 118 -17.52 -0.90 17.41
CA PHE A 118 -17.84 -0.95 18.82
C PHE A 118 -18.44 -2.33 19.12
N LEU A 119 -17.75 -3.14 19.93
CA LEU A 119 -18.29 -4.42 20.39
C LEU A 119 -18.56 -4.34 21.89
N VAL A 120 -19.66 -4.95 22.32
CA VAL A 120 -20.02 -5.12 23.73
C VAL A 120 -20.22 -6.61 24.02
N ALA A 121 -19.67 -7.09 25.13
CA ALA A 121 -19.87 -8.44 25.65
C ALA A 121 -19.70 -8.45 27.16
N GLN A 122 -20.65 -9.06 27.89
CA GLN A 122 -20.62 -9.19 29.35
C GLN A 122 -20.40 -7.84 30.07
N GLY A 123 -21.11 -6.81 29.63
CA GLY A 123 -21.00 -5.43 30.13
C GLY A 123 -19.66 -4.73 29.86
N LYS A 124 -18.71 -5.38 29.16
CA LYS A 124 -17.43 -4.79 28.73
C LYS A 124 -17.51 -4.41 27.27
N GLY A 125 -16.86 -3.31 26.91
CA GLY A 125 -16.84 -2.76 25.56
C GLY A 125 -15.43 -2.54 25.04
N THR A 126 -15.23 -2.75 23.74
CA THR A 126 -14.02 -2.37 23.01
C THR A 126 -14.40 -1.49 21.83
N VAL A 127 -13.51 -0.59 21.47
CA VAL A 127 -13.61 0.22 20.26
C VAL A 127 -12.35 0.05 19.43
N ARG A 128 -12.52 -0.11 18.13
CA ARG A 128 -11.47 0.09 17.12
C ARG A 128 -11.96 1.15 16.15
N SER A 129 -11.12 2.12 15.86
CA SER A 129 -11.48 3.23 14.99
C SER A 129 -10.30 3.60 14.12
N LEU A 130 -10.57 4.44 13.14
CA LEU A 130 -9.65 4.87 12.10
C LEU A 130 -9.96 6.33 11.74
N PRO A 131 -8.97 7.10 11.27
CA PRO A 131 -9.19 8.47 10.85
C PRO A 131 -10.37 8.60 9.87
N PRO A 132 -11.17 9.66 9.96
CA PRO A 132 -11.05 10.82 10.86
C PRO A 132 -11.68 10.61 12.25
N ILE A 133 -12.26 9.44 12.53
CA ILE A 133 -13.10 9.20 13.71
C ILE A 133 -12.21 8.76 14.89
N SER A 134 -12.35 9.43 16.04
CA SER A 134 -11.59 9.09 17.25
C SER A 134 -12.40 8.16 18.16
N ALA A 135 -11.84 7.01 18.50
CA ALA A 135 -12.46 6.01 19.37
C ALA A 135 -12.81 6.58 20.76
N VAL A 136 -11.88 7.28 21.41
CA VAL A 136 -12.13 7.86 22.75
C VAL A 136 -13.11 9.03 22.72
N GLU A 137 -13.13 9.84 21.67
CA GLU A 137 -14.09 10.94 21.54
C GLU A 137 -15.50 10.42 21.26
N ALA A 138 -15.62 9.34 20.49
CA ALA A 138 -16.89 8.66 20.30
C ALA A 138 -17.46 8.15 21.64
N LEU A 139 -16.63 7.58 22.50
CA LEU A 139 -17.04 7.19 23.85
C LEU A 139 -17.41 8.39 24.73
N ARG A 140 -16.64 9.48 24.65
CA ARG A 140 -16.95 10.72 25.37
C ARG A 140 -18.31 11.29 24.98
N SER A 141 -18.71 11.17 23.72
CA SER A 141 -20.04 11.60 23.25
C SER A 141 -21.21 10.86 23.91
N ALA A 142 -20.94 9.69 24.52
CA ALA A 142 -21.91 8.83 25.18
C ALA A 142 -21.55 8.57 26.66
N GLU A 143 -20.71 9.41 27.28
CA GLU A 143 -20.12 9.13 28.60
C GLU A 143 -21.15 8.97 29.72
N ASP A 144 -22.30 9.62 29.60
CA ASP A 144 -23.42 9.52 30.55
C ASP A 144 -24.01 8.11 30.67
N LEU A 145 -23.75 7.25 29.67
CA LEU A 145 -24.22 5.86 29.62
C LEU A 145 -23.17 4.85 30.11
N LEU A 146 -21.94 5.30 30.37
CA LEU A 146 -20.77 4.45 30.64
C LEU A 146 -20.44 4.42 32.14
N LEU A 147 -20.08 3.25 32.63
CA LEU A 147 -19.57 3.09 34.00
C LEU A 147 -18.10 3.52 34.12
N ARG A 148 -17.31 3.26 33.07
CA ARG A 148 -15.93 3.71 32.91
C ARG A 148 -15.57 3.64 31.42
N TYR A 149 -14.65 4.49 30.99
CA TYR A 149 -14.10 4.44 29.65
C TYR A 149 -12.70 5.05 29.61
N GLY A 150 -11.96 4.75 28.55
CA GLY A 150 -10.64 5.34 28.30
C GLY A 150 -10.02 4.78 27.03
N GLY A 151 -9.00 5.46 26.52
CA GLY A 151 -8.31 5.04 25.30
C GLY A 151 -7.72 6.22 24.53
N HIS A 152 -7.51 5.98 23.24
CA HIS A 152 -6.88 6.90 22.31
C HIS A 152 -7.70 6.97 21.01
N ARG A 153 -7.13 7.56 19.96
CA ARG A 153 -7.83 7.76 18.67
C ARG A 153 -8.22 6.43 18.00
N GLU A 154 -7.36 5.42 18.02
CA GLU A 154 -7.58 4.17 17.27
C GLU A 154 -8.18 3.04 18.10
N ALA A 155 -7.99 3.07 19.42
CA ALA A 155 -8.44 2.02 20.32
C ALA A 155 -8.92 2.61 21.64
N ALA A 156 -10.07 2.13 22.10
CA ALA A 156 -10.60 2.46 23.41
C ALA A 156 -11.33 1.27 24.05
N GLY A 157 -11.54 1.34 25.36
CA GLY A 157 -12.27 0.34 26.13
C GLY A 157 -13.24 1.02 27.09
N PHE A 158 -14.34 0.33 27.40
CA PHE A 158 -15.38 0.84 28.28
C PHE A 158 -16.11 -0.29 29.02
N SER A 159 -16.95 0.08 29.97
CA SER A 159 -18.02 -0.80 30.45
C SER A 159 -19.32 -0.02 30.58
N LEU A 160 -20.44 -0.69 30.34
CA LEU A 160 -21.79 -0.15 30.43
C LEU A 160 -22.72 -1.17 31.08
N ASP A 161 -23.87 -0.69 31.56
CA ASP A 161 -25.03 -1.55 31.74
C ASP A 161 -25.58 -1.92 30.35
N GLU A 162 -25.76 -3.22 30.08
CA GLU A 162 -26.25 -3.69 28.78
C GLU A 162 -27.66 -3.16 28.45
N ALA A 163 -28.45 -2.79 29.47
CA ALA A 163 -29.73 -2.11 29.27
C ALA A 163 -29.59 -0.76 28.55
N HIS A 164 -28.41 -0.10 28.64
CA HIS A 164 -28.13 1.14 27.94
C HIS A 164 -27.62 0.93 26.50
N PHE A 165 -27.39 -0.31 26.05
CA PHE A 165 -26.81 -0.58 24.73
C PHE A 165 -27.56 0.08 23.57
N PRO A 166 -28.90 0.06 23.49
CA PRO A 166 -29.63 0.72 22.40
C PRO A 166 -29.34 2.23 22.32
N ARG A 167 -29.35 2.93 23.46
CA ARG A 167 -29.05 4.36 23.54
C ARG A 167 -27.59 4.67 23.22
N PHE A 168 -26.67 3.79 23.65
CA PHE A 168 -25.25 3.90 23.35
C PHE A 168 -25.00 3.80 21.84
N LYS A 169 -25.62 2.80 21.18
CA LYS A 169 -25.55 2.59 19.74
C LYS A 169 -25.97 3.84 18.96
N GLU A 170 -27.16 4.38 19.24
CA GLU A 170 -27.65 5.60 18.59
C GLU A 170 -26.68 6.77 18.74
N ARG A 171 -26.08 6.96 19.93
CA ARG A 171 -25.18 8.08 20.21
C ARG A 171 -23.88 7.99 19.40
N VAL A 172 -23.26 6.82 19.37
CA VAL A 172 -21.97 6.66 18.66
C VAL A 172 -22.16 6.61 17.13
N GLU A 173 -23.29 6.12 16.64
CA GLU A 173 -23.65 6.20 15.22
C GLU A 173 -23.89 7.66 14.79
N ALA A 174 -24.59 8.45 15.61
CA ALA A 174 -24.77 9.88 15.37
C ALA A 174 -23.44 10.65 15.41
N PHE A 175 -22.54 10.31 16.34
CA PHE A 175 -21.20 10.87 16.39
C PHE A 175 -20.41 10.56 15.11
N ALA A 176 -20.36 9.29 14.69
CA ALA A 176 -19.65 8.88 13.48
C ALA A 176 -20.22 9.54 12.21
N SER A 177 -21.54 9.74 12.15
CA SER A 177 -22.21 10.40 11.02
C SER A 177 -21.86 11.88 10.84
N SER A 178 -21.22 12.51 11.83
CA SER A 178 -20.75 13.89 11.73
C SER A 178 -19.41 14.04 11.00
N PHE A 179 -18.78 12.93 10.59
CA PHE A 179 -17.50 12.90 9.91
C PHE A 179 -17.65 12.37 8.46
N PRO A 180 -16.72 12.72 7.56
CA PRO A 180 -16.64 12.05 6.26
C PRO A 180 -16.27 10.58 6.45
N ASP A 181 -16.58 9.77 5.44
CA ASP A 181 -16.27 8.35 5.45
C ASP A 181 -14.74 8.13 5.53
N PRO A 182 -14.28 7.18 6.36
CA PRO A 182 -12.89 6.80 6.36
C PRO A 182 -12.42 6.35 4.97
N VAL A 183 -11.20 6.74 4.62
CA VAL A 183 -10.52 6.29 3.40
C VAL A 183 -9.25 5.55 3.79
N ARG A 184 -8.92 4.50 3.03
CA ARG A 184 -7.67 3.76 3.19
C ARG A 184 -6.70 4.21 2.11
N GLU A 185 -5.64 4.90 2.52
CA GLU A 185 -4.53 5.23 1.64
C GLU A 185 -3.65 4.01 1.41
N VAL A 186 -3.13 3.87 0.19
CA VAL A 186 -2.18 2.82 -0.18
C VAL A 186 -0.91 3.52 -0.67
N PRO A 187 0.09 3.73 0.19
CA PRO A 187 1.30 4.47 -0.17
C PRO A 187 2.16 3.62 -1.12
N LEU A 188 2.45 4.17 -2.29
CA LEU A 188 3.27 3.51 -3.33
C LEU A 188 4.61 4.22 -3.42
N VAL A 189 5.71 3.46 -3.38
CA VAL A 189 7.08 4.03 -3.50
C VAL A 189 7.43 4.38 -4.94
N GLY A 190 6.75 3.75 -5.91
CA GLY A 190 6.97 3.96 -7.34
C GLY A 190 6.49 2.78 -8.16
N LEU A 191 6.83 2.79 -9.45
CA LEU A 191 6.58 1.65 -10.35
C LEU A 191 7.51 0.50 -10.00
N LEU A 192 7.00 -0.73 -10.06
CA LEU A 192 7.85 -1.91 -9.94
C LEU A 192 8.82 -1.95 -11.13
N PRO A 193 10.15 -2.04 -10.90
CA PRO A 193 11.11 -2.12 -11.99
C PRO A 193 10.96 -3.37 -12.85
N PRO A 194 11.58 -3.41 -14.05
CA PRO A 194 11.57 -4.58 -14.91
C PRO A 194 12.09 -5.84 -14.20
N LEU A 195 11.60 -7.01 -14.63
CA LEU A 195 11.91 -8.33 -14.05
C LEU A 195 13.42 -8.55 -13.82
N ALA A 196 14.27 -8.10 -14.75
CA ALA A 196 15.72 -8.26 -14.67
C ALA A 196 16.38 -7.51 -13.49
N SER A 197 15.73 -6.48 -12.95
CA SER A 197 16.25 -5.66 -11.85
C SER A 197 15.69 -6.06 -10.47
N LEU A 198 14.71 -6.96 -10.41
CA LEU A 198 14.09 -7.39 -9.15
C LEU A 198 15.07 -8.04 -8.16
N PRO A 199 16.06 -8.85 -8.58
CA PRO A 199 17.04 -9.41 -7.63
C PRO A 199 17.83 -8.33 -6.89
N ASP A 200 18.39 -7.37 -7.63
CA ASP A 200 19.17 -6.26 -7.07
C ASP A 200 18.29 -5.37 -6.18
N LEU A 201 17.06 -5.08 -6.63
CA LEU A 201 16.09 -4.31 -5.83
C LEU A 201 15.78 -5.03 -4.52
N HIS A 202 15.48 -6.33 -4.55
CA HIS A 202 15.18 -7.09 -3.34
C HIS A 202 16.36 -7.05 -2.35
N GLN A 203 17.60 -7.24 -2.83
CA GLN A 203 18.79 -7.13 -1.98
C GLN A 203 18.95 -5.74 -1.35
N ALA A 204 18.67 -4.68 -2.10
CA ALA A 204 18.68 -3.32 -1.56
C ALA A 204 17.59 -3.10 -0.50
N LEU A 205 16.39 -3.65 -0.71
CA LEU A 205 15.27 -3.54 0.24
C LEU A 205 15.56 -4.26 1.57
N LEU A 206 16.33 -5.35 1.56
CA LEU A 206 16.73 -6.04 2.79
C LEU A 206 17.53 -5.13 3.75
N ALA A 207 18.24 -4.12 3.23
CA ALA A 207 18.96 -3.15 4.05
C ALA A 207 18.02 -2.21 4.84
N LEU A 208 16.75 -2.13 4.47
CA LEU A 208 15.73 -1.36 5.19
C LEU A 208 15.12 -2.13 6.37
N GLU A 209 15.41 -3.42 6.52
CA GLU A 209 14.90 -4.19 7.65
C GLU A 209 15.44 -3.66 9.01
N PRO A 210 14.66 -3.78 10.10
CA PRO A 210 13.36 -4.46 10.20
C PRO A 210 12.17 -3.60 9.73
N PHE A 211 11.23 -4.23 9.01
CA PHE A 211 9.93 -3.63 8.71
C PHE A 211 8.97 -3.72 9.89
N GLY A 212 8.06 -2.73 10.00
CA GLY A 212 7.05 -2.61 11.05
C GLY A 212 6.32 -1.26 11.01
N GLU A 213 5.65 -0.89 12.10
CA GLU A 213 4.83 0.33 12.18
C GLU A 213 5.56 1.61 11.74
N GLY A 214 6.82 1.78 12.18
CA GLY A 214 7.63 2.96 11.83
C GLY A 214 8.35 2.87 10.49
N ASN A 215 8.29 1.73 9.81
CA ASN A 215 8.99 1.45 8.56
C ASN A 215 8.24 0.32 7.82
N PRO A 216 7.08 0.60 7.21
CA PRO A 216 6.32 -0.41 6.50
C PRO A 216 7.11 -0.92 5.29
N GLU A 217 6.84 -2.16 4.90
CA GLU A 217 7.49 -2.74 3.72
C GLU A 217 7.06 -1.97 2.44
N PRO A 218 8.01 -1.57 1.57
CA PRO A 218 7.71 -0.79 0.36
C PRO A 218 6.73 -1.47 -0.60
N LEU A 219 5.61 -0.78 -0.89
CA LEU A 219 4.67 -1.18 -1.93
C LEU A 219 5.03 -0.51 -3.26
N PHE A 220 5.01 -1.29 -4.33
CA PHE A 220 5.22 -0.83 -5.70
C PHE A 220 3.91 -0.89 -6.48
N LEU A 221 3.79 -0.03 -7.49
CA LEU A 221 2.71 -0.08 -8.48
C LEU A 221 3.12 -0.99 -9.63
N LEU A 222 2.28 -1.97 -9.95
CA LEU A 222 2.40 -2.80 -11.14
C LEU A 222 1.10 -2.71 -11.94
N GLN A 223 1.19 -2.44 -13.24
CA GLN A 223 0.02 -2.25 -14.11
C GLN A 223 0.10 -3.10 -15.37
N GLY A 224 -1.03 -3.61 -15.84
CA GLY A 224 -1.17 -4.16 -17.18
C GLY A 224 -2.37 -5.08 -17.33
N SER A 225 -2.47 -5.69 -18.51
CA SER A 225 -3.38 -6.81 -18.76
C SER A 225 -2.94 -8.05 -17.97
N PRO A 226 -3.80 -8.64 -17.13
CA PRO A 226 -3.46 -9.86 -16.40
C PRO A 226 -3.38 -11.07 -17.33
N GLU A 227 -2.31 -11.85 -17.18
CA GLU A 227 -2.06 -13.09 -17.92
C GLU A 227 -2.04 -14.29 -16.96
N GLU A 228 -2.28 -15.50 -17.48
CA GLU A 228 -2.17 -16.76 -16.71
C GLU A 228 -2.95 -16.78 -15.37
N VAL A 229 -4.14 -16.17 -15.35
CA VAL A 229 -4.97 -16.08 -14.14
C VAL A 229 -5.40 -17.48 -13.68
N ARG A 230 -5.11 -17.81 -12.42
CA ARG A 230 -5.46 -19.08 -11.80
C ARG A 230 -5.80 -18.94 -10.33
N SER A 231 -6.83 -19.66 -9.89
CA SER A 231 -7.15 -19.80 -8.47
C SER A 231 -6.20 -20.80 -7.79
N MET A 232 -5.90 -20.57 -6.51
CA MET A 232 -5.05 -21.43 -5.68
C MET A 232 -5.72 -21.68 -4.31
N GLY A 233 -5.32 -22.76 -3.63
CA GLY A 233 -5.80 -23.06 -2.27
C GLY A 233 -7.32 -23.22 -2.20
N GLU A 234 -7.89 -24.08 -3.05
CA GLU A 234 -9.35 -24.33 -3.12
C GLU A 234 -10.18 -23.08 -3.44
N GLY A 235 -9.63 -22.15 -4.24
CA GLY A 235 -10.32 -20.93 -4.62
C GLY A 235 -10.19 -19.78 -3.62
N LYS A 236 -9.40 -19.94 -2.55
CA LYS A 236 -9.16 -18.87 -1.56
C LYS A 236 -8.20 -17.80 -2.05
N HIS A 237 -7.31 -18.13 -2.99
CA HIS A 237 -6.22 -17.24 -3.40
C HIS A 237 -6.14 -17.17 -4.92
N LEU A 238 -5.41 -16.18 -5.42
CA LEU A 238 -5.29 -15.90 -6.83
C LEU A 238 -3.82 -15.75 -7.21
N ALA A 239 -3.45 -16.26 -8.37
CA ALA A 239 -2.17 -15.96 -9.01
C ALA A 239 -2.39 -15.58 -10.46
N PHE A 240 -1.60 -14.62 -10.94
CA PHE A 240 -1.62 -14.13 -12.32
C PHE A 240 -0.25 -13.55 -12.67
N ARG A 241 -0.08 -13.05 -13.88
CA ARG A 241 1.14 -12.37 -14.32
C ARG A 241 0.81 -10.97 -14.85
N LEU A 242 1.69 -10.02 -14.54
CA LEU A 242 1.70 -8.68 -15.12
C LEU A 242 3.12 -8.37 -15.58
N GLN A 243 3.28 -8.01 -16.86
CA GLN A 243 4.59 -7.69 -17.45
C GLN A 243 5.66 -8.76 -17.18
N GLY A 244 5.26 -10.04 -17.16
CA GLY A 244 6.15 -11.16 -16.86
C GLY A 244 6.53 -11.35 -15.38
N VAL A 245 5.98 -10.56 -14.46
CA VAL A 245 6.11 -10.78 -13.01
C VAL A 245 4.93 -11.61 -12.52
N ARG A 246 5.19 -12.69 -11.79
CA ARG A 246 4.12 -13.48 -11.14
C ARG A 246 3.62 -12.72 -9.92
N VAL A 247 2.31 -12.52 -9.83
CA VAL A 247 1.62 -11.86 -8.73
C VAL A 247 0.78 -12.87 -7.97
N VAL A 248 0.84 -12.86 -6.63
CA VAL A 248 0.00 -13.66 -5.74
C VAL A 248 -0.87 -12.71 -4.89
N ALA A 249 -2.18 -12.89 -4.94
CA ALA A 249 -3.14 -12.16 -4.13
C ALA A 249 -3.83 -13.10 -3.14
N TRP A 250 -3.55 -12.92 -1.85
CA TRP A 250 -4.09 -13.75 -0.78
C TRP A 250 -5.51 -13.33 -0.43
N ARG A 251 -6.39 -14.32 -0.22
CA ARG A 251 -7.82 -14.12 0.14
C ARG A 251 -8.65 -13.35 -0.89
N MET A 252 -8.19 -13.27 -2.13
CA MET A 252 -8.85 -12.57 -3.24
C MET A 252 -9.32 -13.55 -4.34
N GLY A 253 -9.48 -14.84 -4.01
CA GLY A 253 -9.82 -15.84 -5.03
C GLY A 253 -11.21 -15.68 -5.66
N GLU A 254 -12.17 -15.10 -4.93
CA GLU A 254 -13.51 -14.78 -5.48
C GLU A 254 -13.48 -13.67 -6.54
N GLN A 255 -12.46 -12.82 -6.53
CA GLN A 255 -12.28 -11.72 -7.48
C GLN A 255 -11.77 -12.20 -8.85
N ALA A 256 -11.38 -13.47 -8.98
CA ALA A 256 -10.85 -14.03 -10.22
C ALA A 256 -11.79 -13.84 -11.42
N ALA A 257 -13.10 -14.03 -11.21
CA ALA A 257 -14.11 -13.90 -12.26
C ALA A 257 -14.42 -12.44 -12.63
N ALA A 258 -14.10 -11.50 -11.74
CA ALA A 258 -14.33 -10.07 -11.91
C ALA A 258 -13.03 -9.31 -12.18
N MET A 259 -11.95 -10.01 -12.55
CA MET A 259 -10.67 -9.36 -12.83
C MET A 259 -10.79 -8.50 -14.09
N PRO A 260 -10.41 -7.23 -14.04
CA PRO A 260 -10.56 -6.35 -15.18
C PRO A 260 -9.53 -6.67 -16.27
N SER A 261 -9.84 -6.27 -17.52
CA SER A 261 -8.96 -6.51 -18.68
C SER A 261 -7.62 -5.78 -18.58
N GLU A 262 -7.58 -4.70 -17.82
CA GLU A 262 -6.40 -3.94 -17.44
C GLU A 262 -6.53 -3.63 -15.95
N LEU A 263 -5.44 -3.76 -15.19
CA LEU A 263 -5.47 -3.55 -13.74
C LEU A 263 -4.22 -2.82 -13.24
N GLU A 264 -4.38 -2.13 -12.12
CA GLU A 264 -3.30 -1.60 -11.28
C GLU A 264 -3.25 -2.40 -9.98
N ALA A 265 -2.07 -2.87 -9.58
CA ALA A 265 -1.85 -3.62 -8.35
C ALA A 265 -0.81 -2.92 -7.47
N ALA A 266 -1.12 -2.79 -6.18
CA ALA A 266 -0.17 -2.41 -5.14
C ALA A 266 0.50 -3.69 -4.61
N VAL A 267 1.81 -3.84 -4.81
CA VAL A 267 2.52 -5.10 -4.61
C VAL A 267 3.75 -4.97 -3.73
N LEU A 268 3.99 -5.98 -2.88
CA LEU A 268 5.26 -6.22 -2.21
C LEU A 268 6.15 -7.08 -3.09
N LEU A 269 7.46 -6.83 -3.10
CA LEU A 269 8.44 -7.69 -3.78
C LEU A 269 8.84 -8.86 -2.88
N VAL A 270 8.64 -10.09 -3.36
CA VAL A 270 8.86 -11.31 -2.58
C VAL A 270 9.90 -12.19 -3.26
N GLU A 271 10.92 -12.62 -2.51
CA GLU A 271 11.80 -13.71 -2.90
C GLU A 271 11.18 -15.05 -2.50
N ASN A 272 10.88 -15.90 -3.49
CA ASN A 272 10.39 -17.25 -3.28
C ASN A 272 11.52 -18.26 -3.53
N ARG A 273 11.78 -19.11 -2.53
CA ARG A 273 12.78 -20.19 -2.60
C ARG A 273 12.07 -21.54 -2.63
N TRP A 274 12.09 -22.20 -3.79
CA TRP A 274 11.45 -23.50 -3.97
C TRP A 274 12.32 -24.46 -4.77
N ASN A 275 12.49 -25.69 -4.26
CA ASN A 275 13.26 -26.77 -4.91
C ASN A 275 14.66 -26.33 -5.40
N GLY A 276 15.37 -25.54 -4.59
CA GLY A 276 16.70 -25.01 -4.92
C GLY A 276 16.71 -23.86 -5.94
N SER A 277 15.56 -23.43 -6.45
CA SER A 277 15.43 -22.28 -7.34
C SER A 277 14.93 -21.04 -6.57
N VAL A 278 15.41 -19.87 -6.98
CA VAL A 278 14.95 -18.57 -6.47
C VAL A 278 14.15 -17.87 -7.56
N SER A 279 12.92 -17.47 -7.26
CA SER A 279 12.10 -16.59 -8.10
C SER A 279 11.76 -15.31 -7.36
N TYR A 280 11.74 -14.20 -8.09
CA TYR A 280 11.27 -12.92 -7.58
C TYR A 280 9.85 -12.70 -8.08
N GLU A 281 8.91 -12.67 -7.16
CA GLU A 281 7.47 -12.59 -7.38
C GLU A 281 6.93 -11.34 -6.68
N ALA A 282 5.68 -11.02 -6.95
CA ALA A 282 4.96 -9.92 -6.32
C ALA A 282 3.83 -10.48 -5.46
N GLN A 283 3.63 -9.92 -4.26
CA GLN A 283 2.44 -10.18 -3.46
C GLN A 283 1.53 -8.96 -3.52
N ALA A 284 0.35 -9.10 -4.11
CA ALA A 284 -0.63 -8.02 -4.15
C ALA A 284 -1.28 -7.82 -2.78
N LEU A 285 -1.22 -6.58 -2.30
CA LEU A 285 -2.04 -6.10 -1.19
C LEU A 285 -3.42 -5.68 -1.67
N ASP A 286 -3.48 -5.11 -2.87
CA ASP A 286 -4.70 -4.65 -3.51
C ASP A 286 -4.54 -4.64 -5.04
N PHE A 287 -5.65 -4.77 -5.77
CA PHE A 287 -5.68 -4.51 -7.20
C PHE A 287 -7.05 -3.97 -7.62
N ARG A 288 -7.05 -3.10 -8.63
CA ARG A 288 -8.28 -2.46 -9.15
C ARG A 288 -8.16 -2.13 -10.63
N GLU A 289 -9.28 -1.74 -11.23
CA GLU A 289 -9.26 -1.05 -12.52
C GLU A 289 -8.41 0.23 -12.44
N PRO A 290 -7.64 0.59 -13.49
CA PRO A 290 -6.82 1.79 -13.49
C PRO A 290 -7.65 3.05 -13.25
N GLY A 291 -7.42 3.73 -12.13
CA GLY A 291 -8.23 4.85 -11.64
C GLY A 291 -7.45 6.13 -11.40
N GLU A 292 -8.01 7.03 -10.61
CA GLU A 292 -7.28 8.23 -10.16
C GLU A 292 -6.14 7.84 -9.20
N LEU A 293 -4.97 8.44 -9.39
CA LEU A 293 -3.83 8.31 -8.49
C LEU A 293 -3.59 9.67 -7.83
N GLU A 294 -3.17 9.64 -6.57
CA GLU A 294 -2.74 10.84 -5.87
C GLU A 294 -1.21 10.97 -5.96
N GLY A 295 -0.72 12.21 -5.85
CA GLY A 295 0.71 12.54 -5.87
C GLY A 295 1.12 13.45 -7.01
N GLY A 296 2.41 13.80 -7.04
CA GLY A 296 2.96 14.80 -7.95
C GLY A 296 3.09 16.19 -7.33
N VAL A 297 3.41 17.17 -8.18
CA VAL A 297 3.53 18.59 -7.82
C VAL A 297 2.42 19.41 -8.46
N GLU A 298 2.34 20.70 -8.13
CA GLU A 298 1.45 21.62 -8.85
C GLU A 298 1.72 21.53 -10.36
N PRO A 299 0.72 21.16 -11.18
CA PRO A 299 0.96 20.80 -12.55
C PRO A 299 1.27 22.03 -13.40
N PHE A 300 2.39 21.98 -14.11
CA PHE A 300 2.74 22.96 -15.14
C PHE A 300 2.72 22.36 -16.55
N ALA A 301 2.90 21.04 -16.65
CA ALA A 301 2.93 20.30 -17.91
C ALA A 301 1.80 19.26 -17.97
N HIS A 302 0.95 19.41 -18.97
CA HIS A 302 -0.27 18.62 -19.16
C HIS A 302 -0.10 17.63 -20.32
N PRO A 303 0.06 16.33 -20.03
CA PRO A 303 0.17 15.32 -21.08
C PRO A 303 -1.13 15.20 -21.90
N ILE A 304 -1.01 15.34 -23.23
CA ILE A 304 -2.12 15.13 -24.16
C ILE A 304 -1.74 14.14 -25.26
N PRO A 305 -2.72 13.41 -25.85
CA PRO A 305 -2.46 12.53 -26.97
C PRO A 305 -1.87 13.28 -28.17
N LEU A 306 -0.88 12.67 -28.83
CA LEU A 306 -0.26 13.26 -30.03
C LEU A 306 -1.28 13.65 -31.13
N PRO A 307 -2.32 12.87 -31.45
CA PRO A 307 -3.31 13.29 -32.44
C PRO A 307 -4.03 14.60 -32.08
N GLU A 308 -4.31 14.81 -30.80
CA GLU A 308 -4.94 16.03 -30.28
C GLU A 308 -3.99 17.23 -30.41
N ALA A 309 -2.74 17.06 -29.99
CA ALA A 309 -1.69 18.06 -30.16
C ALA A 309 -1.52 18.47 -31.64
N LEU A 310 -1.46 17.51 -32.56
CA LEU A 310 -1.33 17.79 -33.98
C LEU A 310 -2.59 18.48 -34.56
N ALA A 311 -3.78 18.23 -34.02
CA ALA A 311 -4.99 18.93 -34.41
C ALA A 311 -4.96 20.40 -33.98
N ARG A 312 -4.52 20.68 -32.75
CA ARG A 312 -4.32 22.04 -32.23
C ARG A 312 -3.26 22.81 -33.01
N ALA A 313 -2.14 22.16 -33.34
CA ALA A 313 -1.09 22.73 -34.17
C ALA A 313 -1.60 23.13 -35.57
N ARG A 314 -2.46 22.31 -36.19
CA ARG A 314 -3.12 22.63 -37.48
C ARG A 314 -4.04 23.85 -37.40
N MET A 315 -4.59 24.17 -36.22
CA MET A 315 -5.41 25.36 -35.99
C MET A 315 -4.58 26.64 -35.76
N GLY A 316 -3.25 26.55 -35.84
CA GLY A 316 -2.34 27.71 -35.73
C GLY A 316 -1.79 27.95 -34.33
N GLU A 317 -2.01 27.04 -33.37
CA GLU A 317 -1.36 27.09 -32.07
C GLU A 317 0.16 26.94 -32.22
N GLY A 318 0.93 27.73 -31.45
CA GLY A 318 2.39 27.72 -31.49
C GLY A 318 2.96 26.45 -30.88
N VAL A 319 3.84 25.77 -31.61
CA VAL A 319 4.43 24.48 -31.20
C VAL A 319 5.94 24.56 -31.01
N TYR A 320 6.42 23.86 -30.00
CA TYR A 320 7.83 23.54 -29.82
C TYR A 320 8.10 22.11 -30.27
N VAL A 321 9.23 21.89 -30.93
CA VAL A 321 9.76 20.56 -31.28
C VAL A 321 11.23 20.54 -30.86
N PRO A 322 11.69 19.57 -30.07
CA PRO A 322 13.10 19.50 -29.67
C PRO A 322 14.01 19.17 -30.84
N GLU A 323 15.23 19.70 -30.79
CA GLU A 323 16.25 19.49 -31.84
C GLU A 323 16.65 18.03 -32.00
N ASP A 324 16.52 17.23 -30.94
CA ASP A 324 16.79 15.79 -30.94
C ASP A 324 15.74 14.97 -31.70
N ASN A 325 14.72 15.62 -32.28
CA ASN A 325 13.67 15.03 -33.11
C ASN A 325 13.65 15.64 -34.52
N PRO A 326 14.68 15.38 -35.35
CA PRO A 326 14.81 15.98 -36.69
C PRO A 326 13.64 15.61 -37.60
N GLU A 327 13.14 14.38 -37.53
CA GLU A 327 11.98 13.91 -38.30
C GLU A 327 10.71 14.70 -37.93
N GLY A 328 10.47 14.93 -36.63
CA GLY A 328 9.37 15.76 -36.15
C GLY A 328 9.50 17.21 -36.61
N LEU A 329 10.71 17.77 -36.57
CA LEU A 329 10.97 19.13 -37.01
C LEU A 329 10.71 19.29 -38.52
N GLU A 330 11.14 18.34 -39.33
CA GLU A 330 10.85 18.31 -40.77
C GLU A 330 9.35 18.20 -41.04
N TYR A 331 8.63 17.35 -40.30
CA TYR A 331 7.18 17.21 -40.42
C TYR A 331 6.47 18.54 -40.13
N VAL A 332 6.82 19.19 -39.01
CA VAL A 332 6.22 20.47 -38.59
C VAL A 332 6.50 21.59 -39.60
N LYS A 333 7.73 21.65 -40.15
CA LYS A 333 8.08 22.59 -41.24
C LYS A 333 7.28 22.34 -42.51
N ARG A 334 7.16 21.07 -42.93
CA ARG A 334 6.40 20.68 -44.13
C ARG A 334 4.91 20.94 -43.98
N ALA A 335 4.37 20.74 -42.78
CA ALA A 335 2.96 20.97 -42.47
C ALA A 335 2.62 22.46 -42.27
N GLY A 336 3.62 23.35 -42.27
CA GLY A 336 3.42 24.79 -42.11
C GLY A 336 2.95 25.21 -40.71
N PHE A 337 3.25 24.42 -39.68
CA PHE A 337 2.88 24.75 -38.31
C PHE A 337 3.73 25.91 -37.78
N ARG A 338 3.14 26.69 -36.87
CA ARG A 338 3.82 27.82 -36.24
C ARG A 338 4.83 27.32 -35.21
N LEU A 339 6.11 27.28 -35.59
CA LEU A 339 7.20 27.00 -34.66
C LEU A 339 7.40 28.16 -33.67
N SER A 340 7.68 27.83 -32.40
CA SER A 340 7.98 28.80 -31.34
C SER A 340 9.02 28.20 -30.39
N SER A 341 9.68 29.06 -29.60
CA SER A 341 10.60 28.60 -28.56
C SER A 341 9.82 27.89 -27.43
N PRO A 342 10.45 27.02 -26.63
CA PRO A 342 9.73 26.28 -25.59
C PRO A 342 9.13 27.21 -24.52
N GLU A 343 9.69 28.40 -24.29
CA GLU A 343 9.18 29.42 -23.35
C GLU A 343 7.90 30.10 -23.85
N GLU A 344 7.73 30.20 -25.18
CA GLU A 344 6.58 30.87 -25.81
C GLU A 344 5.49 29.90 -26.27
N ALA A 345 5.85 28.65 -26.57
CA ALA A 345 4.95 27.63 -27.07
C ALA A 345 4.03 27.10 -25.96
N THR A 346 2.72 27.08 -26.22
CA THR A 346 1.72 26.44 -25.35
C THR A 346 1.62 24.94 -25.59
N LEU A 347 2.22 24.45 -26.67
CA LEU A 347 2.21 23.04 -27.06
C LEU A 347 3.63 22.53 -27.37
N TRP A 348 4.07 21.51 -26.65
CA TRP A 348 5.35 20.84 -26.85
C TRP A 348 5.14 19.47 -27.51
N LEU A 349 5.74 19.26 -28.68
CA LEU A 349 5.76 17.98 -29.40
C LEU A 349 7.04 17.19 -29.08
N GLY A 350 7.42 17.20 -27.80
CA GLY A 350 8.63 16.59 -27.25
C GLY A 350 9.04 17.26 -25.95
N ILE A 351 10.12 16.80 -25.33
CA ILE A 351 10.61 17.31 -24.05
C ILE A 351 11.80 18.25 -24.32
N PRO A 352 11.79 19.50 -23.82
CA PRO A 352 12.97 20.35 -23.85
C PRO A 352 14.16 19.71 -23.12
N PRO A 353 15.41 19.91 -23.58
CA PRO A 353 16.59 19.29 -22.97
C PRO A 353 16.95 19.87 -21.60
N THR A 354 16.51 21.09 -21.31
CA THR A 354 16.73 21.81 -20.04
C THR A 354 15.41 22.31 -19.47
N PRO A 355 15.36 22.64 -18.16
CA PRO A 355 14.20 23.30 -17.56
C PRO A 355 13.83 24.58 -18.32
N VAL A 356 12.53 24.82 -18.46
CA VAL A 356 11.97 25.97 -19.18
C VAL A 356 11.11 26.77 -18.21
N GLU A 357 11.33 28.07 -18.14
CA GLU A 357 10.50 28.97 -17.34
C GLU A 357 9.19 29.24 -18.09
N ILE A 358 8.07 28.86 -17.49
CA ILE A 358 6.76 28.94 -18.12
C ILE A 358 6.08 30.24 -17.73
N SER A 359 5.97 31.16 -18.69
CA SER A 359 5.47 32.52 -18.45
C SER A 359 4.00 32.74 -18.84
N ARG A 360 3.36 31.80 -19.55
CA ARG A 360 2.04 31.98 -20.19
C ARG A 360 0.99 30.91 -19.84
N GLY A 361 1.05 30.38 -18.61
CA GLY A 361 0.14 29.32 -18.16
C GLY A 361 0.60 27.92 -18.56
N PRO A 362 -0.19 26.86 -18.27
CA PRO A 362 0.26 25.48 -18.43
C PRO A 362 0.63 25.14 -19.87
N VAL A 363 1.69 24.34 -20.03
CA VAL A 363 2.09 23.79 -21.34
C VAL A 363 1.45 22.43 -21.55
N TYR A 364 1.01 22.16 -22.76
CA TYR A 364 0.52 20.84 -23.15
C TYR A 364 1.65 20.06 -23.81
N VAL A 365 1.83 18.79 -23.43
CA VAL A 365 2.96 17.98 -23.89
C VAL A 365 2.47 16.74 -24.59
N ALA A 366 2.95 16.50 -25.81
CA ALA A 366 2.68 15.31 -26.59
C ALA A 366 3.98 14.61 -26.99
N LEU A 367 4.02 13.29 -26.79
CA LEU A 367 5.18 12.46 -27.10
C LEU A 367 4.91 11.57 -28.32
N GLY A 368 5.80 11.66 -29.31
CA GLY A 368 5.85 10.76 -30.46
C GLY A 368 6.36 9.36 -30.13
N ALA A 369 6.25 8.44 -31.09
CA ALA A 369 6.74 7.07 -30.93
C ALA A 369 8.24 7.01 -30.59
N GLY A 370 9.07 7.78 -31.29
CA GLY A 370 10.51 7.85 -31.02
C GLY A 370 10.83 8.39 -29.61
N ALA A 371 10.17 9.47 -29.18
CA ALA A 371 10.36 10.01 -27.84
C ALA A 371 9.98 9.00 -26.75
N ARG A 372 8.84 8.30 -26.90
CA ARG A 372 8.42 7.24 -25.98
C ARG A 372 9.40 6.06 -25.97
N ALA A 373 9.90 5.66 -27.14
CA ALA A 373 10.90 4.60 -27.24
C ALA A 373 12.22 4.97 -26.55
N ARG A 374 12.66 6.24 -26.61
CA ARG A 374 13.83 6.72 -25.87
C ARG A 374 13.65 6.68 -24.36
N LEU A 375 12.45 7.00 -23.86
CA LEU A 375 12.12 6.89 -22.43
C LEU A 375 12.05 5.43 -21.95
N LEU A 376 11.72 4.49 -22.86
CA LEU A 376 11.69 3.05 -22.60
C LEU A 376 13.03 2.34 -22.87
N ALA A 377 14.01 3.02 -23.47
CA ALA A 377 15.20 2.37 -23.99
C ALA A 377 15.86 1.56 -22.86
N PRO A 378 16.06 0.24 -23.05
CA PRO A 378 16.55 -0.62 -22.00
C PRO A 378 17.94 -0.12 -21.62
N PRO A 379 18.13 0.21 -20.34
CA PRO A 379 19.42 0.70 -19.92
C PRO A 379 20.42 -0.45 -20.01
N MET A 380 21.52 -0.24 -20.72
CA MET A 380 22.77 -0.87 -20.28
C MET A 380 23.09 -0.20 -18.93
N LEU A 381 22.58 -0.78 -17.84
CA LEU A 381 22.63 -0.25 -16.47
C LEU A 381 24.03 -0.41 -15.87
N SER A 382 25.03 0.25 -16.45
CA SER A 382 26.40 0.15 -15.98
C SER A 382 26.67 1.05 -14.76
N THR A 383 25.87 2.09 -14.56
CA THR A 383 26.02 3.07 -13.47
C THR A 383 24.71 3.40 -12.74
N ASP A 384 24.81 3.93 -11.52
CA ASP A 384 23.65 4.35 -10.73
C ASP A 384 22.89 5.52 -11.38
N GLU A 385 23.60 6.43 -12.05
CA GLU A 385 23.00 7.55 -12.78
C GLU A 385 22.12 7.07 -13.95
N GLU A 386 22.57 6.03 -14.67
CA GLU A 386 21.79 5.40 -15.74
C GLU A 386 20.54 4.70 -15.20
N ARG A 387 20.62 4.06 -14.02
CA ARG A 387 19.47 3.47 -13.31
C ARG A 387 18.46 4.55 -12.94
N LEU A 388 18.93 5.66 -12.36
CA LEU A 388 18.08 6.79 -11.97
C LEU A 388 17.37 7.38 -13.19
N ARG A 389 18.10 7.62 -14.29
CA ARG A 389 17.51 8.16 -15.52
C ARG A 389 16.46 7.24 -16.12
N ALA A 390 16.71 5.93 -16.12
CA ALA A 390 15.73 4.95 -16.60
C ALA A 390 14.46 4.95 -15.74
N LEU A 391 14.61 5.00 -14.41
CA LEU A 391 13.48 5.07 -13.48
C LEU A 391 12.65 6.35 -13.69
N VAL A 392 13.31 7.50 -13.82
CA VAL A 392 12.65 8.78 -14.09
C VAL A 392 11.97 8.77 -15.47
N GLY A 393 12.62 8.21 -16.49
CA GLY A 393 12.03 8.05 -17.83
C GLY A 393 10.79 7.18 -17.84
N GLN A 394 10.80 6.06 -17.10
CA GLN A 394 9.63 5.20 -16.90
C GLN A 394 8.50 5.94 -16.18
N ARG A 395 8.81 6.69 -15.12
CA ARG A 395 7.83 7.50 -14.37
C ARG A 395 7.19 8.57 -15.26
N LEU A 396 7.99 9.23 -16.10
CA LEU A 396 7.52 10.25 -17.04
C LEU A 396 6.59 9.66 -18.11
N LEU A 397 6.97 8.51 -18.68
CA LEU A 397 6.13 7.83 -19.67
C LEU A 397 4.83 7.32 -19.04
N PHE A 398 4.91 6.74 -17.84
CA PHE A 398 3.74 6.31 -17.09
C PHE A 398 2.78 7.48 -16.86
N ALA A 399 3.26 8.60 -16.32
CA ALA A 399 2.42 9.78 -16.09
C ALA A 399 1.84 10.34 -17.40
N TYR A 400 2.58 10.30 -18.50
CA TYR A 400 2.09 10.65 -19.83
C TYR A 400 0.93 9.76 -20.28
N GLN A 401 1.10 8.43 -20.18
CA GLN A 401 0.07 7.45 -20.57
C GLN A 401 -1.18 7.55 -19.70
N ARG A 402 -1.02 7.82 -18.40
CA ARG A 402 -2.13 8.04 -17.45
C ARG A 402 -2.75 9.42 -17.57
N ARG A 403 -2.20 10.31 -18.42
CA ARG A 403 -2.59 11.73 -18.53
C ARG A 403 -2.57 12.46 -17.19
N HIS A 404 -1.62 12.11 -16.33
CA HIS A 404 -1.55 12.57 -14.95
C HIS A 404 -0.62 13.79 -14.83
N ALA A 405 -1.18 15.00 -14.96
CA ALA A 405 -0.38 16.23 -15.03
C ALA A 405 0.53 16.49 -13.80
N PRO A 406 0.09 16.26 -12.54
CA PRO A 406 0.97 16.43 -11.37
C PRO A 406 2.21 15.51 -11.38
N LEU A 407 2.01 14.19 -11.53
CA LEU A 407 3.11 13.22 -11.65
C LEU A 407 3.98 13.46 -12.90
N PHE A 408 3.39 13.91 -14.01
CA PHE A 408 4.14 14.21 -15.23
C PHE A 408 5.06 15.41 -15.02
N SER A 409 4.55 16.46 -14.38
CA SER A 409 5.30 17.66 -14.02
C SER A 409 6.44 17.34 -13.05
N GLU A 410 6.17 16.53 -12.01
CA GLU A 410 7.19 16.06 -11.06
C GLU A 410 8.28 15.24 -11.76
N ALA A 411 7.88 14.24 -12.55
CA ALA A 411 8.81 13.39 -13.28
C ALA A 411 9.64 14.19 -14.30
N LEU A 412 9.08 15.24 -14.88
CA LEU A 412 9.78 16.11 -15.83
C LEU A 412 10.85 16.96 -15.14
N LEU A 413 10.57 17.48 -13.95
CA LEU A 413 11.59 18.16 -13.13
C LEU A 413 12.74 17.21 -12.77
N ALA A 414 12.41 15.99 -12.33
CA ALA A 414 13.41 14.97 -12.04
C ALA A 414 14.22 14.57 -13.30
N TYR A 415 13.57 14.55 -14.47
CA TYR A 415 14.22 14.21 -15.73
C TYR A 415 15.29 15.24 -16.10
N TRP A 416 14.97 16.54 -15.98
CA TRP A 416 15.95 17.60 -16.21
C TRP A 416 17.11 17.57 -15.21
N ALA A 417 16.84 17.27 -13.94
CA ALA A 417 17.89 17.12 -12.93
C ALA A 417 18.86 15.98 -13.30
N ALA A 418 18.32 14.81 -13.67
CA ALA A 418 19.10 13.64 -14.08
C ALA A 418 19.86 13.80 -15.42
N LEU A 419 19.51 14.80 -16.24
CA LEU A 419 20.28 15.18 -17.44
C LEU A 419 21.40 16.18 -17.12
N SER A 420 21.19 17.05 -16.12
CA SER A 420 22.10 18.16 -15.79
C SER A 420 23.39 17.72 -15.09
N ASP A 421 23.37 16.58 -14.39
CA ASP A 421 24.57 16.00 -13.74
C ASP A 421 25.68 15.65 -14.74
N ARG A 422 25.37 15.53 -16.05
CA ARG A 422 26.39 15.42 -17.10
C ARG A 422 27.13 16.73 -17.40
N ALA A 423 26.54 17.91 -17.15
CA ALA A 423 27.18 19.19 -17.48
C ALA A 423 28.39 19.50 -16.58
N HIS A 424 28.48 18.88 -15.39
CA HIS A 424 29.63 18.99 -14.49
C HIS A 424 30.68 17.90 -14.70
N ALA A 425 30.43 16.92 -15.59
CA ALA A 425 31.37 15.88 -15.98
C ALA A 425 31.96 16.16 -17.38
N LEU A 426 32.70 17.27 -17.53
CA LEU A 426 33.61 17.48 -18.66
C LEU A 426 35.06 17.14 -18.23
N PRO A 427 35.90 16.64 -19.16
CA PRO A 427 37.04 15.79 -18.85
C PRO A 427 38.12 16.55 -18.09
N LYS A 428 38.83 15.85 -17.19
CA LYS A 428 40.14 16.30 -16.72
C LYS A 428 40.99 16.58 -17.96
N ARG A 429 41.19 17.87 -18.25
CA ARG A 429 42.17 18.33 -19.25
C ARG A 429 43.52 17.81 -18.78
N GLY A 430 44.12 16.93 -19.59
CA GLY A 430 45.55 16.63 -19.53
C GLY A 430 46.37 17.79 -20.07
#